data_AF-A0A950UI13-F1
#
_entry.id   AF-A0A950UI13-F1
#
_cell.length_a   1.000
_cell.length_b   1.000
_cell.length_c   1.000
_cell.angle_alpha   90.00
_cell.angle_beta   90.00
_cell.angle_gamma   90.00
#
_symmetry.space_group_name_H-M   'P 1'
#
loop_
_entity.id
_entity.type
_entity.pdbx_description
1 polymer ?
#
loop_
_entity_poly.entity_id
_entity_poly.type
_entity_poly.pdbx_seq_one_letter_code
_entity_poly.pdbx_strand_id
1 'polypeptide(L)'
;MFDTNLGAISVPALVVANQGDTCSITPPEDAPVLASHLARSPRKEVMLVESSTFNSKPCEALSPHGFYGIEPMVVQRIADWIKR
;
A
#
# COMPACT_ATOMS: atom_id res chain seq x y z
N MET A 1 7.46 15.37 -3.47
CA MET A 1 6.21 16.09 -3.79
C MET A 1 5.41 15.14 -4.66
N PHE A 2 4.14 14.88 -4.34
CA PHE A 2 3.29 14.04 -5.18
C PHE A 2 2.72 14.89 -6.31
N ASP A 3 2.71 14.36 -7.54
CA ASP A 3 2.21 15.08 -8.72
C ASP A 3 0.67 15.27 -8.70
N THR A 4 -0.02 14.61 -7.77
CA THR A 4 -1.47 14.69 -7.57
C THR A 4 -1.83 15.42 -6.28
N ASN A 5 -2.92 16.20 -6.30
CA ASN A 5 -3.50 16.81 -5.10
C ASN A 5 -4.22 15.76 -4.23
N LEU A 6 -3.46 15.05 -3.41
CA LEU A 6 -3.97 14.07 -2.44
C LEU A 6 -4.92 14.69 -1.41
N GLY A 7 -4.76 15.99 -1.11
CA GLY A 7 -5.65 16.71 -0.19
C GLY A 7 -7.07 16.86 -0.71
N ALA A 8 -7.30 16.72 -2.02
CA ALA A 8 -8.65 16.74 -2.59
C ALA A 8 -9.44 15.45 -2.31
N ILE A 9 -8.80 14.34 -1.96
CA ILE A 9 -9.46 13.06 -1.69
C ILE A 9 -10.29 13.18 -0.41
N SER A 10 -11.62 13.08 -0.53
CA SER A 10 -12.58 13.25 0.57
C SER A 10 -13.40 11.99 0.89
N VAL A 11 -12.88 10.82 0.51
CA VAL A 11 -13.46 9.51 0.81
C VAL A 11 -12.52 8.73 1.74
N PRO A 12 -13.01 7.70 2.47
CA PRO A 12 -12.13 6.79 3.21
C PRO A 12 -11.04 6.22 2.30
N ALA A 13 -9.82 6.14 2.80
CA ALA A 13 -8.66 5.69 2.04
C ALA A 13 -7.80 4.73 2.85
N LEU A 14 -7.37 3.66 2.20
CA LEU A 14 -6.43 2.69 2.73
C LEU A 14 -5.18 2.70 1.85
N VAL A 15 -4.01 2.90 2.46
CA VAL A 15 -2.72 2.70 1.81
C VAL A 15 -2.19 1.33 2.22
N VAL A 16 -1.89 0.46 1.27
CA VAL A 16 -1.33 -0.87 1.54
C VAL A 16 0.09 -0.90 1.00
N ALA A 17 1.05 -1.33 1.82
CA ALA A 17 2.44 -1.48 1.43
C ALA A 17 3.03 -2.76 2.02
N ASN A 18 4.04 -3.31 1.34
CA ASN A 18 4.75 -4.50 1.78
C ASN A 18 6.14 -4.11 2.31
N GLN A 19 6.44 -4.47 3.56
CA GLN A 19 7.73 -4.19 4.19
C GLN A 19 8.92 -4.82 3.45
N GLY A 20 8.70 -5.93 2.73
CA GLY A 20 9.73 -6.55 1.90
C GLY A 20 9.83 -5.97 0.49
N ASP A 21 9.05 -4.94 0.13
CA ASP A 21 9.18 -4.27 -1.17
C ASP A 21 10.55 -3.60 -1.28
N THR A 22 11.31 -4.03 -2.28
CA THR A 22 12.66 -3.51 -2.58
C THR A 22 12.68 -2.67 -3.86
N CYS A 23 11.51 -2.36 -4.44
CA CYS A 23 11.37 -1.44 -5.56
C CYS A 23 11.70 -0.01 -5.10
N SER A 24 12.72 0.61 -5.68
CA SER A 24 13.16 1.96 -5.33
C SER A 24 12.16 3.08 -5.69
N ILE A 25 11.08 2.74 -6.41
CA ILE A 25 10.07 3.71 -6.87
C ILE A 25 8.95 3.86 -5.84
N THR A 26 8.64 2.81 -5.08
CA THR A 26 7.53 2.76 -4.12
C THR A 26 7.99 2.16 -2.79
N PRO A 27 8.99 2.75 -2.14
CA PRO A 27 9.53 2.19 -0.91
C PRO A 27 8.46 2.18 0.19
N PRO A 28 8.38 1.12 1.02
CA PRO A 28 7.28 0.96 1.99
C PRO A 28 7.21 2.07 3.04
N GLU A 29 8.32 2.72 3.36
CA GLU A 29 8.38 3.88 4.25
C GLU A 29 7.62 5.11 3.73
N ASP A 30 7.32 5.19 2.44
CA ASP A 30 6.53 6.28 1.88
C ASP A 30 5.03 6.12 2.15
N ALA A 31 4.55 4.94 2.57
CA ALA A 31 3.13 4.70 2.80
C ALA A 31 2.54 5.60 3.93
N PRO A 32 3.18 5.74 5.11
CA PRO A 32 2.79 6.75 6.11
C PRO A 32 2.84 8.19 5.58
N VAL A 33 3.84 8.52 4.75
CA VAL A 33 3.97 9.85 4.16
C VAL A 33 2.78 10.13 3.25
N LEU A 34 2.44 9.22 2.33
CA LEU A 34 1.28 9.30 1.46
C LEU A 34 -0.01 9.50 2.25
N ALA A 35 -0.22 8.70 3.30
CA ALA A 35 -1.40 8.81 4.16
C ALA A 35 -1.48 10.18 4.87
N SER A 36 -0.35 10.78 5.24
CA SER A 36 -0.34 12.12 5.85
C SER A 36 -0.91 13.19 4.92
N HIS A 37 -0.70 13.07 3.60
CA HIS A 37 -1.20 14.01 2.59
C HIS A 37 -2.69 13.87 2.26
N LEU A 38 -3.36 12.81 2.70
CA LEU A 38 -4.82 12.62 2.58
C LEU A 38 -5.56 13.48 3.60
N ALA A 39 -5.43 14.81 3.49
CA ALA A 39 -5.85 15.77 4.50
C ALA A 39 -7.38 15.82 4.71
N ARG A 40 -8.18 15.61 3.66
CA ARG A 40 -9.65 15.64 3.72
C ARG A 40 -10.30 14.26 3.81
N SER A 41 -9.52 13.18 3.87
CA SER A 41 -10.08 11.84 4.00
C SER A 41 -10.67 11.68 5.42
N PRO A 42 -11.94 11.27 5.56
CA PRO A 42 -12.59 11.10 6.85
C PRO A 42 -12.04 9.91 7.65
N ARG A 43 -11.38 8.97 6.97
CA ARG A 43 -10.73 7.79 7.55
C ARG A 43 -9.54 7.41 6.68
N LYS A 44 -8.34 7.46 7.24
CA LYS A 44 -7.10 7.12 6.55
C LYS A 44 -6.28 6.15 7.37
N GLU A 45 -5.93 5.02 6.76
CA GLU A 45 -5.19 3.95 7.41
C GLU A 45 -4.04 3.49 6.53
N VAL A 46 -2.97 3.03 7.18
CA VAL A 46 -1.86 2.34 6.53
C VAL A 46 -1.88 0.89 6.97
N MET A 47 -1.89 -0.03 6.00
CA MET A 47 -1.74 -1.45 6.22
C MET A 47 -0.37 -1.89 5.72
N LEU A 48 0.51 -2.20 6.67
CA LEU A 48 1.78 -2.85 6.37
C LEU A 48 1.57 -4.37 6.39
N VAL A 49 1.94 -5.02 5.31
CA VAL A 49 2.11 -6.47 5.22
C VAL A 49 3.59 -6.80 5.07
N GLU A 50 3.93 -8.08 5.16
CA GLU A 50 5.32 -8.53 5.06
C GLU A 50 5.36 -9.81 4.25
N SER A 51 6.20 -9.82 3.22
CA SER A 51 6.66 -11.02 2.54
C SER A 51 8.05 -10.80 1.97
N SER A 52 8.80 -11.88 1.79
CA SER A 52 10.17 -11.83 1.26
C SER A 52 10.35 -12.71 0.02
N THR A 53 9.29 -13.34 -0.47
CA THR A 53 9.34 -14.25 -1.62
C THR A 53 9.44 -13.47 -2.93
N PHE A 54 10.39 -13.83 -3.78
CA PHE A 54 10.60 -13.22 -5.09
C PHE A 54 10.88 -14.28 -6.16
N ASN A 55 10.33 -14.06 -7.35
CA ASN A 55 10.59 -14.82 -8.58
C ASN A 55 10.74 -13.89 -9.80
N SER A 56 10.87 -12.58 -9.57
CA SER A 56 11.05 -11.55 -10.59
C SER A 56 11.82 -10.35 -10.04
N LYS A 57 12.02 -9.32 -10.86
CA LYS A 57 12.61 -8.04 -10.43
C LYS A 57 11.73 -7.37 -9.36
N PRO A 58 12.29 -6.47 -8.53
CA PRO A 58 11.58 -5.86 -7.40
C PRO A 58 10.27 -5.14 -7.73
N CYS A 59 10.14 -4.49 -8.89
CA CYS A 59 8.92 -3.75 -9.24
C CYS A 59 7.90 -4.61 -10.02
N GLU A 60 8.14 -5.91 -10.18
CA GLU A 60 7.31 -6.82 -10.96
C GLU A 60 6.36 -7.61 -10.06
N ALA A 61 5.31 -8.20 -10.65
CA ALA A 61 4.23 -8.85 -9.90
C ALA A 61 4.67 -10.06 -9.04
N LEU A 62 5.68 -10.82 -9.45
CA LEU A 62 6.16 -12.00 -8.70
C LEU A 62 7.21 -11.62 -7.66
N SER A 63 6.96 -10.56 -6.90
CA SER A 63 7.84 -10.03 -5.85
C SER A 63 6.99 -9.48 -4.69
N PRO A 64 7.62 -9.06 -3.57
CA PRO A 64 6.89 -8.40 -2.49
C PRO A 64 6.09 -7.16 -2.94
N HIS A 65 6.56 -6.42 -3.96
CA HIS A 65 5.83 -5.30 -4.57
C HIS A 65 4.45 -5.72 -5.10
N GLY A 66 4.38 -6.90 -5.73
CA GLY A 66 3.13 -7.51 -6.20
C GLY A 66 2.41 -8.34 -5.16
N PHE A 67 2.86 -8.33 -3.89
CA PHE A 67 2.33 -9.16 -2.81
C PHE A 67 2.44 -10.67 -3.06
N TYR A 68 3.46 -11.10 -3.80
CA TYR A 68 3.59 -12.48 -4.26
C TYR A 68 3.58 -13.50 -3.11
N GLY A 69 2.70 -14.50 -3.24
CA GLY A 69 2.52 -15.58 -2.27
C GLY A 69 1.65 -15.23 -1.06
N ILE A 70 1.21 -13.98 -0.91
CA ILE A 70 0.34 -13.51 0.17
C ILE A 70 -0.92 -12.81 -0.35
N GLU A 71 -1.20 -12.87 -1.65
CA GLU A 71 -2.28 -12.16 -2.33
C GLU A 71 -3.66 -12.43 -1.68
N PRO A 72 -4.05 -13.70 -1.37
CA PRO A 72 -5.33 -13.97 -0.73
C PRO A 72 -5.47 -13.29 0.64
N MET A 73 -4.39 -13.24 1.43
CA MET A 73 -4.38 -12.56 2.72
C MET A 73 -4.54 -11.05 2.53
N VAL A 74 -3.83 -10.45 1.57
CA VAL A 74 -3.92 -9.00 1.29
C VAL A 74 -5.34 -8.64 0.86
N VAL A 75 -5.92 -9.40 -0.07
CA VAL A 75 -7.31 -9.21 -0.55
C VAL A 75 -8.30 -9.31 0.61
N GLN A 76 -8.18 -10.33 1.47
CA GLN A 76 -9.07 -10.51 2.61
C GLN A 76 -8.99 -9.31 3.57
N ARG A 77 -7.79 -8.82 3.89
CA ARG A 77 -7.62 -7.66 4.78
C ARG A 77 -8.21 -6.37 4.17
N ILE A 78 -8.07 -6.16 2.87
CA ILE A 78 -8.72 -5.04 2.17
C ILE A 78 -10.23 -5.17 2.25
N ALA A 79 -10.79 -6.36 1.96
CA ALA A 79 -12.22 -6.61 2.02
C ALA A 79 -12.79 -6.38 3.43
N ASP A 80 -12.07 -6.80 4.47
CA ASP A 80 -12.47 -6.57 5.86
C ASP A 80 -12.38 -5.09 6.25
N TRP A 81 -11.43 -4.34 5.69
CA TRP A 81 -11.36 -2.89 5.89
C TRP A 81 -12.54 -2.15 5.25
N ILE A 82 -12.95 -2.56 4.04
CA ILE A 82 -14.09 -1.97 3.30
C ILE A 82 -15.41 -2.18 4.05
N LYS A 83 -15.59 -3.32 4.72
CA LYS A 83 -16.82 -3.66 5.44
C LYS A 83 -16.99 -2.93 6.79
N ARG A 84 -15.96 -2.23 7.27
CA ARG A 84 -15.97 -1.45 8.51
C ARG A 84 -16.41 -0.03 8.26
#